data_AF-A0A2S2C7A1-F1
#
_entry.id   AF-A0A2S2C7A1-F1
#
_cell.length_a   1.000
_cell.length_b   1.000
_cell.length_c   1.000
_cell.angle_alpha   90.00
_cell.angle_beta   90.00
_cell.angle_gamma   90.00
#
_symmetry.space_group_name_H-M   'P 1'
#
loop_
_entity.id
_entity.type
_entity.pdbx_description
1 polymer ?
#
loop_
_entity_poly.entity_id
_entity_poly.type
_entity_poly.pdbx_seq_one_letter_code
_entity_poly.pdbx_strand_id
1 'polypeptide(L)'
;MWVLLGVLTVAVLGLVGYITIGPRLAEEARDADRPANPTESSILAPPATLNPALPVREPVEALPSTARPCPPVFNNPEFTSSAVGTAVTSRGFAEEVRRQYLSQLQRGRPVTIVADSPVTGQRYSMFCGGMRVVTCTGGNNAVVYVY
;
A
#
# COMPACT_ATOMS: atom_id res chain seq x y z
N MET A 1 26.74 24.16 -34.04
CA MET A 1 25.96 22.94 -33.80
C MET A 1 26.56 22.05 -32.71
N TRP A 2 27.86 21.70 -32.77
CA TRP A 2 28.52 20.80 -31.80
C TRP A 2 28.62 21.34 -30.36
N VAL A 3 28.78 22.65 -30.20
CA VAL A 3 28.85 23.29 -28.87
C VAL A 3 27.50 23.20 -28.13
N LEU A 4 26.38 23.31 -28.85
CA LEU A 4 25.03 23.16 -28.27
C LEU A 4 24.76 21.72 -27.83
N LEU A 5 25.22 20.73 -28.62
CA LEU A 5 25.15 19.31 -28.25
C LEU A 5 25.97 19.01 -26.98
N GLY A 6 27.18 19.59 -26.86
CA GLY A 6 28.02 19.44 -25.68
C GLY A 6 27.44 20.09 -24.41
N VAL A 7 26.81 21.26 -24.53
CA VAL A 7 26.19 21.95 -23.39
C VAL A 7 24.94 21.19 -22.92
N LEU A 8 24.13 20.67 -23.85
CA LEU A 8 22.92 19.93 -23.54
C LEU A 8 23.23 18.61 -22.79
N THR A 9 24.28 17.88 -23.19
CA THR A 9 24.67 16.62 -22.52
C THR A 9 25.17 16.87 -21.10
N VAL A 10 25.96 17.92 -20.88
CA VAL A 10 26.43 18.30 -19.54
C VAL A 10 25.27 18.73 -18.65
N ALA A 11 24.30 19.49 -19.18
CA ALA A 11 23.12 19.93 -18.43
C ALA A 11 22.23 18.74 -18.01
N VAL A 12 22.01 17.77 -18.91
CA VAL A 12 21.20 16.58 -18.62
C VAL A 12 21.89 15.69 -17.57
N LEU A 13 23.20 15.49 -17.67
CA LEU A 13 23.96 14.71 -16.66
C LEU A 13 23.93 15.39 -15.28
N GLY A 14 24.04 16.72 -15.23
CA GLY A 14 23.91 17.49 -13.99
C GLY A 14 22.51 17.38 -13.35
N LEU A 15 21.46 17.45 -14.17
CA LEU A 15 20.07 17.33 -13.69
C LEU A 15 19.77 15.92 -13.14
N VAL A 16 20.26 14.88 -13.81
CA VAL A 16 20.11 13.48 -13.37
C VAL A 16 20.87 13.22 -12.08
N GLY A 17 22.08 13.80 -11.92
CA GLY A 17 22.82 13.75 -10.66
C GLY A 17 22.09 14.48 -9.52
N TYR A 18 21.52 15.65 -9.79
CA TYR A 18 20.76 16.42 -8.80
C TYR A 18 19.49 15.69 -8.31
N ILE A 19 18.75 15.05 -9.22
CA ILE A 19 17.51 14.33 -8.88
C ILE A 19 17.79 13.06 -8.08
N THR A 20 18.95 12.40 -8.30
CA THR A 20 19.32 11.18 -7.56
C THR A 20 19.94 11.46 -6.20
N ILE A 21 20.65 12.58 -6.03
CA ILE A 21 21.33 12.97 -4.78
C ILE A 21 20.44 13.86 -3.89
N GLY A 22 19.55 14.67 -4.47
CA GLY A 22 18.62 15.55 -3.76
C GLY A 22 17.76 14.90 -2.66
N PRO A 23 17.17 13.70 -2.85
CA PRO A 23 16.35 13.09 -1.80
C PRO A 23 17.14 12.50 -0.62
N ARG A 24 18.48 12.50 -0.67
CA ARG A 24 19.33 11.98 0.42
C ARG A 24 19.75 13.05 1.43
N LEU A 25 19.78 14.32 1.05
CA LEU A 25 20.13 15.44 1.95
C LEU A 25 18.93 16.00 2.72
N ALA A 26 17.69 15.64 2.33
CA ALA A 26 16.48 16.03 3.04
C ALA A 26 16.15 15.12 4.24
N GLU A 27 16.85 13.99 4.40
CA GLU A 27 16.63 13.02 5.48
C GLU A 27 17.53 13.29 6.71
N GLU A 28 18.58 14.11 6.58
CA GLU A 28 19.51 14.45 7.68
C GLU A 28 18.98 15.54 8.64
N ALA A 29 17.82 16.14 8.36
CA ALA A 29 17.30 17.27 9.15
C ALA A 29 16.08 16.95 10.05
N ARG A 30 15.70 15.68 10.25
CA ARG A 30 14.56 15.31 11.12
C ARG A 30 14.89 14.49 12.37
N ASP A 31 16.17 14.28 12.69
CA ASP A 31 16.57 13.52 13.89
C ASP A 31 17.19 14.41 14.99
N ALA A 32 16.61 15.59 15.22
CA ALA A 32 16.99 16.45 16.34
C ALA A 32 15.77 17.13 16.97
N ASP A 33 14.81 16.32 17.42
CA ASP A 33 13.90 16.71 18.51
C ASP A 33 13.55 15.49 19.37
N ARG A 34 14.46 15.14 20.29
CA ARG A 34 14.14 14.34 21.48
C ARG A 34 14.70 15.07 22.69
N PRO A 35 13.84 15.42 23.64
CA PRO A 35 14.14 15.07 25.03
C PRO A 35 12.91 14.41 25.68
N ALA A 36 13.02 13.15 26.08
CA ALA A 36 13.31 12.76 27.47
C ALA A 36 12.03 12.70 28.34
N ASN A 37 11.56 11.46 28.52
CA ASN A 37 10.70 11.00 29.61
C ASN A 37 11.21 11.53 30.97
N PRO A 38 10.34 11.81 31.96
CA PRO A 38 10.10 10.76 32.95
C PRO A 38 8.68 10.71 33.56
N THR A 39 8.37 9.53 34.10
CA THR A 39 7.53 9.27 35.30
C THR A 39 6.10 8.77 35.09
N GLU A 40 6.02 7.45 35.05
CA GLU A 40 5.11 6.57 35.80
C GLU A 40 4.28 7.23 36.92
N SER A 41 2.95 7.15 36.85
CA SER A 41 2.10 6.97 38.03
C SER A 41 0.85 6.17 37.69
N SER A 42 0.76 5.06 38.41
CA SER A 42 -0.32 4.09 38.53
C SER A 42 -1.57 4.69 39.22
N ILE A 43 -2.66 3.91 39.22
CA ILE A 43 -3.96 4.02 39.95
C ILE A 43 -5.11 4.50 39.03
N LEU A 44 -6.20 3.79 38.71
CA LEU A 44 -6.78 2.51 39.15
C LEU A 44 -7.68 2.01 37.98
N ALA A 45 -7.38 0.86 37.36
CA ALA A 45 -8.33 0.25 36.43
C ALA A 45 -9.47 -0.44 37.24
N PRO A 46 -10.75 -0.24 36.89
CA PRO A 46 -11.85 -1.08 37.40
C PRO A 46 -11.55 -2.56 37.06
N PRO A 47 -11.94 -3.53 37.89
CA PRO A 47 -11.65 -4.93 37.62
C PRO A 47 -12.37 -5.38 36.34
N ALA A 48 -11.65 -5.37 35.22
CA ALA A 48 -12.05 -6.13 34.05
C ALA A 48 -11.89 -7.61 34.44
N THR A 49 -13.03 -8.23 34.72
CA THR A 49 -13.18 -9.66 34.96
C THR A 49 -12.28 -10.44 34.01
N LEU A 50 -11.40 -11.27 34.58
CA LEU A 50 -10.56 -12.22 33.86
C LEU A 50 -11.45 -13.22 33.11
N ASN A 51 -11.86 -12.86 31.89
CA ASN A 51 -12.07 -13.88 30.88
C ASN A 51 -10.68 -14.20 30.31
N PRO A 52 -10.21 -15.45 30.37
CA PRO A 52 -9.12 -15.88 29.52
C PRO A 52 -9.66 -15.84 28.08
N ALA A 53 -9.56 -14.67 27.44
CA ALA A 53 -9.70 -14.60 26.00
C ALA A 53 -8.50 -15.37 25.44
N LEU A 54 -8.75 -16.63 25.10
CA LEU A 54 -7.87 -17.42 24.25
C LEU A 54 -7.37 -16.53 23.12
N PRO A 55 -6.09 -16.61 22.71
CA PRO A 55 -5.60 -15.85 21.58
C PRO A 55 -6.54 -16.12 20.41
N VAL A 56 -7.31 -15.10 20.01
CA VAL A 56 -8.13 -15.17 18.80
C VAL A 56 -7.12 -15.29 17.68
N ARG A 57 -6.89 -16.53 17.25
CA ARG A 57 -6.31 -16.79 15.94
C ARG A 57 -7.36 -16.25 14.98
N GLU A 58 -7.16 -15.03 14.49
CA GLU A 58 -7.84 -14.59 13.28
C GLU A 58 -7.66 -15.73 12.26
N PRO A 59 -8.73 -16.30 11.70
CA PRO A 59 -8.59 -17.27 10.63
C PRO A 59 -7.80 -16.58 9.52
N VAL A 60 -6.61 -17.11 9.22
CA VAL A 60 -5.63 -16.58 8.25
C VAL A 60 -6.15 -16.68 6.80
N GLU A 61 -7.46 -16.64 6.59
CA GLU A 61 -8.07 -16.91 5.29
C GLU A 61 -9.49 -16.32 5.11
N ALA A 62 -9.96 -15.48 6.04
CA ALA A 62 -11.27 -14.82 5.91
C ALA A 62 -11.08 -13.33 5.62
N LEU A 63 -11.87 -12.78 4.70
CA LEU A 63 -11.95 -11.33 4.51
C LEU A 63 -12.32 -10.66 5.85
N PRO A 64 -11.68 -9.54 6.21
CA PRO A 64 -12.05 -8.82 7.43
C PRO A 64 -13.50 -8.33 7.32
N SER A 65 -14.21 -8.29 8.45
CA SER A 65 -15.62 -7.89 8.50
C SER A 65 -15.90 -6.46 8.02
N THR A 66 -14.86 -5.62 8.00
CA THR A 66 -14.90 -4.25 7.51
C THR A 66 -14.76 -4.15 5.99
N ALA A 67 -14.34 -5.23 5.31
CA ALA A 67 -14.20 -5.27 3.86
C ALA A 67 -15.57 -5.23 3.20
N ARG A 68 -15.70 -4.42 2.15
CA ARG A 68 -16.93 -4.29 1.37
C ARG A 68 -16.74 -4.91 0.00
N PRO A 69 -17.39 -6.04 -0.32
CA PRO A 69 -17.29 -6.67 -1.62
C PRO A 69 -17.66 -5.74 -2.78
N CYS A 70 -17.00 -5.98 -3.91
CA CYS A 70 -17.21 -5.30 -5.17
C CYS A 70 -17.92 -6.25 -6.15
N PRO A 71 -18.91 -5.77 -6.93
CA PRO A 71 -19.43 -6.54 -8.05
C PRO A 71 -18.29 -6.83 -9.05
N PRO A 72 -18.07 -8.09 -9.44
CA PRO A 72 -17.01 -8.42 -10.39
C PRO A 72 -17.33 -7.86 -11.77
N VAL A 73 -16.36 -7.20 -12.42
CA VAL A 73 -16.53 -6.66 -13.79
C VAL A 73 -15.94 -7.56 -14.87
N PHE A 74 -15.27 -8.64 -14.47
CA PHE A 74 -14.74 -9.67 -15.36
C PHE A 74 -14.58 -10.99 -14.60
N ASN A 75 -14.63 -12.10 -15.32
CA ASN A 75 -14.54 -13.44 -14.74
C ASN A 75 -13.09 -13.95 -14.75
N ASN A 76 -12.67 -14.59 -13.67
CA ASN A 76 -11.40 -15.30 -13.58
C ASN A 76 -11.55 -16.49 -12.61
N PRO A 77 -11.03 -17.69 -12.93
CA PRO A 77 -11.22 -18.88 -12.10
C PRO A 77 -10.35 -18.92 -10.84
N GLU A 78 -9.30 -18.10 -10.75
CA GLU A 78 -8.37 -18.07 -9.63
C GLU A 78 -8.82 -17.06 -8.57
N PHE A 79 -9.15 -15.83 -8.99
CA PHE A 79 -9.64 -14.75 -8.14
C PHE A 79 -10.90 -14.14 -8.74
N THR A 80 -12.03 -14.56 -8.19
CA THR A 80 -13.35 -14.27 -8.75
C THR A 80 -13.86 -12.87 -8.40
N SER A 81 -13.39 -12.28 -7.31
CA SER A 81 -13.93 -11.04 -6.77
C SER A 81 -12.88 -10.18 -6.07
N SER A 82 -13.29 -8.96 -5.73
CA SER A 82 -12.51 -8.04 -4.92
C SER A 82 -13.36 -7.39 -3.84
N ALA A 83 -12.71 -6.76 -2.86
CA ALA A 83 -13.36 -5.95 -1.84
C ALA A 83 -12.51 -4.73 -1.48
N VAL A 84 -13.16 -3.64 -1.10
CA VAL A 84 -12.49 -2.44 -0.56
C VAL A 84 -12.31 -2.58 0.95
N GLY A 85 -11.10 -2.30 1.44
CA GLY A 85 -10.78 -2.31 2.88
C GLY A 85 -10.83 -0.93 3.54
N THR A 86 -10.74 0.14 2.76
CA THR A 86 -10.70 1.53 3.26
C THR A 86 -11.73 2.42 2.58
N ALA A 87 -12.23 3.43 3.30
CA ALA A 87 -13.29 4.31 2.81
C ALA A 87 -12.87 5.20 1.62
N VAL A 88 -11.58 5.48 1.48
CA VAL A 88 -11.00 6.25 0.36
C VAL A 88 -10.91 5.45 -0.94
N THR A 89 -11.11 4.14 -0.87
CA THR A 89 -10.97 3.22 -2.00
C THR A 89 -12.32 3.01 -2.67
N SER A 90 -12.40 3.28 -3.97
CA SER A 90 -13.60 3.04 -4.76
C SER A 90 -13.68 1.60 -5.23
N ARG A 91 -14.90 1.08 -5.42
CA ARG A 91 -15.11 -0.28 -5.94
C ARG A 91 -14.53 -0.48 -7.34
N GLY A 92 -14.63 0.55 -8.19
CA GLY A 92 -14.02 0.52 -9.53
C GLY A 92 -12.50 0.39 -9.48
N PHE A 93 -11.84 1.12 -8.56
CA PHE A 93 -10.40 0.98 -8.37
C PHE A 93 -10.02 -0.42 -7.86
N ALA A 94 -10.78 -1.00 -6.94
CA ALA A 94 -10.53 -2.37 -6.46
C ALA A 94 -10.57 -3.42 -7.58
N GLU A 95 -11.46 -3.26 -8.56
CA GLU A 95 -11.53 -4.15 -9.72
C GLU A 95 -10.35 -3.96 -10.69
N GLU A 96 -9.83 -2.75 -10.85
CA GLU A 96 -8.59 -2.51 -11.61
C GLU A 96 -7.37 -3.12 -10.91
N VAL A 97 -7.30 -3.02 -9.59
CA VAL A 97 -6.27 -3.69 -8.78
C VAL A 97 -6.35 -5.20 -8.96
N ARG A 98 -7.55 -5.79 -8.97
CA ARG A 98 -7.75 -7.21 -9.27
C ARG A 98 -7.26 -7.58 -10.68
N ARG A 99 -7.57 -6.76 -11.69
CA ARG A 99 -7.06 -6.96 -13.07
C ARG A 99 -5.54 -6.99 -13.11
N GLN A 100 -4.90 -6.01 -12.48
CA GLN A 100 -3.45 -5.85 -12.51
C GLN A 100 -2.72 -6.90 -11.68
N TYR A 101 -3.33 -7.36 -10.59
CA TYR A 101 -2.79 -8.50 -9.84
C TYR A 101 -2.85 -9.78 -10.68
N LEU A 102 -3.98 -10.03 -11.36
CA LEU A 102 -4.16 -11.18 -12.25
C LEU A 102 -3.28 -11.12 -13.52
N SER A 103 -2.79 -9.95 -13.93
CA SER A 103 -1.83 -9.85 -15.04
C SER A 103 -0.40 -10.24 -14.66
N GLN A 104 -0.09 -10.36 -13.36
CA GLN A 104 1.25 -10.74 -12.90
C GLN A 104 1.56 -12.20 -13.25
N LEU A 105 2.85 -12.53 -13.40
CA LEU A 105 3.28 -13.92 -13.61
C LEU A 105 3.49 -14.68 -12.30
N GLN A 106 3.73 -13.96 -11.20
CA GLN A 106 4.04 -14.54 -9.90
C GLN A 106 2.82 -14.47 -8.99
N ARG A 107 2.21 -15.63 -8.73
CA ARG A 107 1.13 -15.80 -7.75
C ARG A 107 1.69 -16.20 -6.39
N GLY A 108 1.00 -15.82 -5.32
CA GLY A 108 1.36 -16.21 -3.95
C GLY A 108 2.68 -15.60 -3.42
N ARG A 109 3.34 -14.73 -4.20
CA ARG A 109 4.49 -13.94 -3.77
C ARG A 109 4.11 -12.47 -3.70
N PRO A 110 4.75 -11.69 -2.81
CA PRO A 110 4.54 -10.26 -2.79
C PRO A 110 4.99 -9.61 -4.11
N VAL A 111 4.16 -8.74 -4.66
CA VAL A 111 4.39 -8.07 -5.95
C VAL A 111 3.89 -6.64 -5.88
N THR A 112 4.62 -5.73 -6.53
CA THR A 112 4.16 -4.35 -6.72
C THR A 112 3.49 -4.23 -8.09
N ILE A 113 2.27 -3.74 -8.09
CA ILE A 113 1.48 -3.48 -9.29
C ILE A 113 1.17 -1.98 -9.41
N VAL A 114 0.79 -1.56 -10.61
CA VAL A 114 0.32 -0.20 -10.86
C VAL A 114 -1.11 -0.31 -11.40
N ALA A 115 -2.08 0.26 -10.67
CA ALA A 115 -3.48 0.23 -11.05
C ALA A 115 -3.99 1.62 -11.43
N ASP A 116 -4.72 1.70 -12.54
CA ASP A 116 -5.42 2.91 -12.97
C ASP A 116 -6.69 3.12 -12.12
N SER A 117 -6.92 4.34 -11.66
CA SER A 117 -8.13 4.72 -10.94
C SER A 117 -9.14 5.34 -11.89
N PRO A 118 -10.30 4.70 -12.13
CA PRO A 118 -11.34 5.28 -12.97
C PRO A 118 -12.00 6.52 -12.33
N VAL A 119 -11.82 6.71 -11.02
CA VAL A 119 -12.40 7.86 -10.30
C VAL A 119 -11.53 9.10 -10.44
N THR A 120 -10.21 8.96 -10.37
CA THR A 120 -9.27 10.10 -10.39
C THR A 120 -8.51 10.24 -11.70
N GLY A 121 -8.54 9.24 -12.58
CA GLY A 121 -7.73 9.20 -13.81
C GLY A 121 -6.23 9.03 -13.57
N GLN A 122 -5.82 8.73 -12.33
CA GLN A 122 -4.43 8.58 -11.94
C GLN A 122 -4.04 7.11 -11.77
N ARG A 123 -2.74 6.85 -11.81
CA ARG A 123 -2.16 5.53 -11.54
C ARG A 123 -1.61 5.49 -10.12
N TYR A 124 -1.93 4.44 -9.39
CA TYR A 124 -1.42 4.21 -8.04
C TYR A 124 -0.60 2.93 -7.98
N SER A 125 0.58 3.03 -7.38
CA SER A 125 1.39 1.86 -7.03
C SER A 125 0.80 1.19 -5.80
N MET A 126 0.62 -0.13 -5.85
CA MET A 126 0.14 -0.95 -4.75
C MET A 126 1.03 -2.16 -4.57
N PHE A 127 1.31 -2.47 -3.31
CA PHE A 127 2.00 -3.68 -2.91
C PHE A 127 0.97 -4.74 -2.53
N CYS A 128 0.97 -5.85 -3.26
CA CYS A 128 0.05 -6.96 -3.09
C CYS A 128 0.78 -8.17 -2.50
N GLY A 129 0.17 -8.82 -1.51
CA GLY A 129 0.69 -10.06 -0.93
C GLY A 129 -0.41 -10.90 -0.28
N GLY A 130 -0.18 -12.21 -0.18
CA GLY A 130 -1.16 -13.19 0.29
C GLY A 130 -1.25 -14.39 -0.64
N MET A 131 -1.96 -15.44 -0.21
CA MET A 131 -2.16 -16.66 -0.99
C MET A 131 -3.61 -16.79 -1.46
N ARG A 132 -4.57 -17.07 -0.57
CA ARG A 132 -5.99 -17.15 -0.97
C ARG A 132 -6.72 -15.82 -0.92
N VAL A 133 -6.39 -14.98 0.06
CA VAL A 133 -6.86 -13.59 0.11
C VAL A 133 -5.63 -12.71 -0.05
N VAL A 134 -5.52 -12.09 -1.22
CA VAL A 134 -4.42 -11.19 -1.54
C VAL A 134 -4.81 -9.79 -1.08
N THR A 135 -3.99 -9.21 -0.21
CA THR A 135 -4.15 -7.84 0.27
C THR A 135 -3.22 -6.93 -0.51
N CYS A 136 -3.79 -5.96 -1.20
CA CYS A 136 -3.09 -4.91 -1.93
C CYS A 136 -3.21 -3.60 -1.17
N THR A 137 -2.07 -3.02 -0.77
CA THR A 137 -1.98 -1.76 -0.03
C THR A 137 -1.10 -0.76 -0.77
N GLY A 138 -1.51 0.51 -0.85
CA GLY A 138 -0.69 1.55 -1.47
C GLY A 138 -1.43 2.84 -1.78
N GLY A 139 -0.80 3.70 -2.59
CA GLY A 139 -1.35 5.01 -2.94
C GLY A 139 -1.64 5.88 -1.71
N ASN A 140 -2.88 6.36 -1.58
CA ASN A 140 -3.34 7.22 -0.50
C ASN A 140 -4.04 6.41 0.61
N ASN A 141 -3.31 5.52 1.29
CA ASN A 141 -3.86 4.61 2.31
C ASN A 141 -4.97 3.69 1.77
N ALA A 142 -4.89 3.28 0.49
CA ALA A 142 -5.86 2.39 -0.09
C ALA A 142 -5.56 0.93 0.28
N VAL A 143 -6.58 0.20 0.70
CA VAL A 143 -6.54 -1.25 0.95
C VAL A 143 -7.58 -1.94 0.07
N VAL A 144 -7.15 -2.96 -0.66
CA VAL A 144 -7.99 -3.80 -1.54
C VAL A 144 -7.70 -5.26 -1.22
N TYR A 145 -8.76 -6.07 -1.18
CA TYR A 145 -8.66 -7.53 -1.06
C TYR A 145 -9.08 -8.17 -2.38
N VAL A 146 -8.32 -9.18 -2.82
CA VAL A 146 -8.57 -9.98 -4.03
C VAL A 146 -8.68 -11.45 -3.61
N TYR A 147 -9.77 -12.11 -4.01
CA TYR A 147 -10.14 -13.47 -3.57
C TYR A 147 -11.00 -14.19 -4.62
#